data_AF-R9XDI9-F1
#
_entry.id   AF-R9XDI9-F1
#
_cell.length_a   1.000
_cell.length_b   1.000
_cell.length_c   1.000
_cell.angle_alpha   90.00
_cell.angle_beta   90.00
_cell.angle_gamma   90.00
#
_symmetry.space_group_name_H-M   'P 1'
#
loop_
_entity.id
_entity.type
_entity.pdbx_description
1 polymer ?
#
loop_
_entity_poly.entity_id
_entity_poly.type
_entity_poly.pdbx_seq_one_letter_code
_entity_poly.pdbx_strand_id
1 'polypeptide(L)'
;MSDLKADRPQVVIHKVSEKTIEEHNLYVLKQCTQICHDKELAGGNELTRPPVRQPRLPPHVIKTRMNDDKDAYFLGKRDPGGDTKVDRHGRLLGGRNYLVDTFQLPEKTHNFYVLVDDLIKVLHFQGSGSEFLELHNQLYPLELTDNERASLVDAGLAKDEQQSPNYVTALSSYILFGAAIVASGCRIIDDYWEQVLKEQGFTMHHRVFSLSDTQLALLRQLKPPRPEPQQRNEELDTNWLQKWEDPYPTIQEQPNAETRREYAREHSRGEHITMIVPGQSISGGIELSLNYKLPKYHYKNSFANALQNNIQDVPIGQHRSVETTPNAPVGRPSKRTDEQKDHVSERDHSLNINGWKFEAIPLAPPRSNPGRTSKGLPYYEKEKLLQRLRRLTPNQVRELEYLHDSVHLNTGLGKIRQNRRLKWSKYWQYKAGAPVGITADQVKDFREKYLPALLNQVDTEIIYDEERNLDIIHSTHRRPNANFFGHSNINGFKPPYKEDPKYK
;
A
#
# COMPACT_ATOMS: atom_id res chain seq x y z
N MET A 1 -8.52 -82.86 -23.43
CA MET A 1 -7.56 -81.91 -24.03
C MET A 1 -7.83 -80.56 -23.41
N SER A 2 -7.09 -80.26 -22.35
CA SER A 2 -7.10 -78.97 -21.67
C SER A 2 -6.15 -78.06 -22.43
N ASP A 3 -6.70 -77.02 -23.06
CA ASP A 3 -5.92 -75.98 -23.75
C ASP A 3 -4.98 -75.30 -22.75
N LEU A 4 -3.71 -75.69 -22.80
CA LEU A 4 -2.60 -74.92 -22.25
C LEU A 4 -2.58 -73.61 -23.03
N LYS A 5 -3.14 -72.53 -22.46
CA LYS A 5 -2.81 -71.17 -22.87
C LYS A 5 -1.29 -71.04 -22.74
N ALA A 6 -0.60 -71.00 -23.89
CA ALA A 6 0.81 -70.69 -23.94
C ALA A 6 1.03 -69.37 -23.18
N ASP A 7 1.92 -69.43 -22.18
CA ASP A 7 2.34 -68.30 -21.37
C ASP A 7 2.99 -67.27 -22.31
N ARG A 8 2.22 -66.26 -22.74
CA ARG A 8 2.76 -65.18 -23.57
C ARG A 8 3.78 -64.43 -22.72
N PRO A 9 5.00 -64.16 -23.21
CA PRO A 9 5.98 -63.42 -22.43
C PRO A 9 5.41 -62.04 -22.06
N GLN A 10 5.13 -61.86 -20.77
CA GLN A 10 4.52 -60.64 -20.25
C GLN A 10 5.56 -59.54 -20.11
N VAL A 11 5.19 -58.32 -20.47
CA VAL A 11 6.02 -57.13 -20.30
C VAL A 11 6.27 -56.89 -18.81
N VAL A 12 7.53 -56.70 -18.42
CA VAL A 12 7.89 -56.39 -17.03
C VAL A 12 7.93 -54.88 -16.86
N ILE A 13 7.11 -54.36 -15.95
CA ILE A 13 7.03 -52.92 -15.65
C ILE A 13 7.55 -52.62 -14.25
N HIS A 14 8.40 -51.62 -14.16
CA HIS A 14 8.90 -51.05 -12.93
C HIS A 14 8.30 -49.66 -12.75
N LYS A 15 7.17 -49.61 -12.03
CA LYS A 15 6.48 -48.35 -11.72
C LYS A 15 7.22 -47.60 -10.62
N VAL A 16 7.23 -46.27 -10.72
CA VAL A 16 7.77 -45.41 -9.66
C VAL A 16 6.84 -45.46 -8.46
N SER A 17 7.39 -45.73 -7.27
CA SER A 17 6.59 -45.78 -6.05
C SER A 17 6.12 -44.39 -5.63
N GLU A 18 4.90 -44.29 -5.07
CA GLU A 18 4.37 -43.02 -4.56
C GLU A 18 5.29 -42.39 -3.51
N LYS A 19 5.88 -43.22 -2.63
CA LYS A 19 6.85 -42.79 -1.63
C LYS A 19 8.08 -42.10 -2.27
N THR A 20 8.58 -42.62 -3.38
CA THR A 20 9.72 -42.01 -4.10
C THR A 20 9.35 -40.63 -4.65
N ILE A 21 8.12 -40.46 -5.13
CA ILE A 21 7.60 -39.17 -5.63
C ILE A 21 7.47 -38.16 -4.48
N GLU A 22 6.94 -38.58 -3.32
CA GLU A 22 6.83 -37.73 -2.14
C GLU A 22 8.21 -37.27 -1.62
N GLU A 23 9.17 -38.20 -1.53
CA GLU A 23 10.55 -37.89 -1.15
C GLU A 23 11.22 -36.94 -2.14
N HIS A 24 11.01 -37.14 -3.44
CA HIS A 24 11.46 -36.22 -4.48
C HIS A 24 10.86 -34.82 -4.31
N ASN A 25 9.54 -34.73 -4.12
CA ASN A 25 8.86 -33.45 -3.94
C ASN A 25 9.38 -32.69 -2.71
N LEU A 26 9.67 -33.40 -1.62
CA LEU A 26 10.27 -32.84 -0.42
C LEU A 26 11.72 -32.37 -0.65
N TYR A 27 12.51 -33.17 -1.37
CA TYR A 27 13.88 -32.81 -1.75
C TYR A 27 13.92 -31.53 -2.59
N VAL A 28 13.09 -31.44 -3.64
CA VAL A 28 13.01 -30.27 -4.52
C VAL A 28 12.63 -29.02 -3.72
N LEU A 29 11.65 -29.13 -2.82
CA LEU A 29 11.26 -28.02 -1.95
C LEU A 29 12.42 -27.59 -1.04
N LYS A 30 13.08 -28.54 -0.36
CA LYS A 30 14.22 -28.26 0.51
C LYS A 30 15.36 -27.57 -0.24
N GLN A 31 15.75 -28.08 -1.40
CA GLN A 31 16.80 -27.47 -2.22
C GLN A 31 16.41 -26.04 -2.63
N CYS A 32 15.18 -25.84 -3.13
CA CYS A 32 14.70 -24.52 -3.54
C CYS A 32 14.67 -23.53 -2.37
N THR A 33 14.27 -23.95 -1.17
CA THR A 33 14.31 -23.06 0.01
C THR A 33 15.72 -22.60 0.36
N GLN A 34 16.75 -23.41 0.09
CA GLN A 34 18.13 -23.05 0.37
C GLN A 34 18.67 -22.01 -0.63
N ILE A 35 18.34 -22.18 -1.92
CA ILE A 35 18.94 -21.39 -3.01
C ILE A 35 18.06 -20.24 -3.52
N CYS A 36 16.80 -20.11 -3.08
CA CYS A 36 15.84 -19.14 -3.64
C CYS A 36 16.27 -17.65 -3.63
N HIS A 37 17.28 -17.29 -2.83
CA HIS A 37 17.80 -15.92 -2.78
C HIS A 37 18.85 -15.64 -3.86
N ASP A 38 19.51 -16.68 -4.37
CA ASP A 38 20.54 -16.59 -5.38
C ASP A 38 19.92 -16.86 -6.76
N LYS A 39 19.88 -15.81 -7.60
CA LYS A 39 19.26 -15.87 -8.93
C LYS A 39 20.03 -16.79 -9.89
N GLU A 40 21.34 -16.97 -9.72
CA GLU A 40 22.15 -17.84 -10.56
C GLU A 40 21.88 -19.31 -10.23
N LEU A 41 21.90 -19.66 -8.94
CA LEU A 41 21.65 -21.04 -8.49
C LEU A 41 20.19 -21.45 -8.69
N ALA A 42 19.25 -20.54 -8.46
CA ALA A 42 17.83 -20.76 -8.70
C ALA A 42 17.47 -20.76 -10.19
N GLY A 43 18.35 -20.31 -11.09
CA GLY A 43 18.11 -20.34 -12.53
C GLY A 43 16.97 -19.43 -12.99
N GLY A 44 16.84 -18.24 -12.39
CA GLY A 44 15.87 -17.19 -12.76
C GLY A 44 14.78 -16.90 -11.73
N ASN A 45 13.88 -15.96 -12.07
CA ASN A 45 12.79 -15.51 -11.19
C ASN A 45 11.58 -16.46 -11.19
N GLU A 46 11.38 -17.23 -12.28
CA GLU A 46 10.27 -18.16 -12.44
C GLU A 46 10.68 -19.57 -12.03
N LEU A 47 10.30 -19.96 -10.81
CA LEU A 47 10.65 -21.27 -10.26
C LEU A 47 9.75 -22.41 -10.76
N THR A 48 8.62 -22.11 -11.39
CA THR A 48 7.72 -23.11 -11.97
C THR A 48 8.16 -23.61 -13.34
N ARG A 49 9.07 -22.88 -13.98
CA ARG A 49 9.67 -23.28 -15.25
C ARG A 49 11.01 -23.99 -15.02
N PRO A 50 11.44 -24.82 -15.99
CA PRO A 50 12.79 -25.38 -15.99
C PRO A 50 13.84 -24.27 -15.87
N PRO A 51 14.99 -24.54 -15.22
CA PRO A 51 16.09 -23.58 -15.11
C PRO A 51 16.52 -23.05 -16.49
N VAL A 52 16.75 -21.74 -16.58
CA VAL A 52 17.19 -21.09 -17.83
C VAL A 52 18.53 -21.64 -18.32
N ARG A 53 19.45 -21.91 -17.39
CA ARG A 53 20.77 -22.49 -17.68
C ARG A 53 20.67 -24.02 -17.66
N GLN A 54 20.63 -24.62 -18.84
CA GLN A 54 20.67 -26.08 -19.03
C GLN A 54 22.07 -26.56 -19.44
N PRO A 55 22.47 -27.79 -19.08
CA PRO A 55 23.75 -28.35 -19.50
C PRO A 55 23.86 -28.50 -21.03
N ARG A 56 25.03 -28.15 -21.60
CA ARG A 56 25.29 -28.30 -23.04
C ARG A 56 26.19 -29.50 -23.29
N LEU A 57 25.61 -30.64 -23.66
CA LEU A 57 26.39 -31.87 -23.82
C LEU A 57 27.11 -31.91 -25.19
N PRO A 58 28.35 -32.40 -25.25
CA PRO A 58 29.01 -32.66 -26.53
C PRO A 58 28.30 -33.78 -27.29
N PRO A 59 28.46 -33.86 -28.62
CA PRO A 59 27.99 -35.00 -29.39
C PRO A 59 28.70 -36.27 -28.88
N HIS A 60 27.91 -37.18 -28.31
CA HIS A 60 28.43 -38.39 -27.66
C HIS A 60 28.02 -39.67 -28.38
N VAL A 61 27.08 -39.60 -29.32
CA VAL A 61 26.63 -40.72 -30.15
C VAL A 61 27.10 -40.58 -31.60
N ILE A 62 27.37 -41.72 -32.23
CA ILE A 62 27.68 -41.83 -33.66
C ILE A 62 26.43 -42.35 -34.37
N LYS A 63 25.64 -41.45 -34.99
CA LYS A 63 24.34 -41.80 -35.58
C LYS A 63 24.40 -42.76 -36.76
N THR A 64 25.55 -42.89 -37.41
CA THR A 64 25.76 -43.82 -38.53
C THR A 64 25.95 -45.27 -38.09
N ARG A 65 26.10 -45.53 -36.79
CA ARG A 65 26.28 -46.86 -36.21
C ARG A 65 25.27 -47.10 -35.09
N MET A 66 24.69 -48.29 -35.06
CA MET A 66 23.87 -48.74 -33.95
C MET A 66 24.72 -49.49 -32.91
N ASN A 67 24.20 -49.61 -31.70
CA ASN A 67 24.74 -50.52 -30.70
C ASN A 67 24.49 -52.00 -31.07
N ASP A 68 25.07 -52.92 -30.29
CA ASP A 68 24.99 -54.36 -30.53
C ASP A 68 23.53 -54.87 -30.56
N ASP A 69 22.68 -54.29 -29.70
CA ASP A 69 21.27 -54.64 -29.55
C ASP A 69 20.34 -53.96 -30.59
N LYS A 70 20.88 -53.07 -31.44
CA LYS A 70 20.16 -52.29 -32.47
C LYS A 70 18.96 -51.47 -31.96
N ASP A 71 19.03 -51.03 -30.71
CA ASP A 71 17.97 -50.26 -30.04
C ASP A 71 18.43 -48.85 -29.59
N ALA A 72 19.69 -48.51 -29.83
CA ALA A 72 20.24 -47.18 -29.62
C ALA A 72 21.40 -46.86 -30.59
N TYR A 73 21.72 -45.58 -30.76
CA TYR A 73 22.94 -45.18 -31.46
C TYR A 73 24.19 -45.61 -30.68
N PHE A 74 25.28 -45.86 -31.42
CA PHE A 74 26.56 -46.23 -30.80
C PHE A 74 27.12 -45.07 -29.96
N LEU A 75 27.44 -45.34 -28.69
CA LEU A 75 28.01 -44.38 -27.76
C LEU A 75 29.52 -44.21 -28.01
N GLY A 76 29.89 -43.15 -28.73
CA GLY A 76 31.27 -42.87 -29.13
C GLY A 76 32.11 -42.19 -28.05
N LYS A 77 31.47 -41.49 -27.10
CA LYS A 77 32.15 -40.88 -25.95
C LYS A 77 31.49 -41.40 -24.67
N ARG A 78 32.28 -41.65 -23.63
CA ARG A 78 31.82 -42.10 -22.31
C ARG A 78 32.43 -41.23 -21.21
N ASP A 79 31.76 -41.17 -20.08
CA ASP A 79 32.25 -40.55 -18.85
C ASP A 79 32.48 -41.65 -17.81
N PRO A 80 33.70 -41.82 -17.28
CA PRO A 80 33.97 -42.87 -16.30
C PRO A 80 33.14 -42.74 -15.02
N GLY A 81 32.79 -41.52 -14.61
CA GLY A 81 31.93 -41.28 -13.45
C GLY A 81 30.48 -41.71 -13.74
N GLY A 82 29.97 -41.35 -14.92
CA GLY A 82 28.65 -41.78 -15.39
C GLY A 82 28.49 -43.31 -15.47
N ASP A 83 29.50 -44.01 -16.01
CA ASP A 83 29.50 -45.48 -16.15
C ASP A 83 29.43 -46.23 -14.80
N THR A 84 29.76 -45.58 -13.67
CA THR A 84 29.59 -46.18 -12.33
C THR A 84 28.17 -46.07 -11.76
N LYS A 85 27.31 -45.24 -12.37
CA LYS A 85 25.97 -44.90 -11.84
C LYS A 85 24.84 -45.64 -12.56
N VAL A 86 25.14 -46.27 -13.69
CA VAL A 86 24.17 -47.00 -14.50
C VAL A 86 24.83 -48.26 -15.06
N ASP A 87 24.09 -49.35 -15.12
CA ASP A 87 24.58 -50.57 -15.77
C ASP A 87 24.39 -50.55 -17.30
N ARG A 88 24.94 -51.56 -17.99
CA ARG A 88 24.85 -51.68 -19.45
C ARG A 88 23.42 -51.78 -20.00
N HIS A 89 22.44 -52.13 -19.16
CA HIS A 89 21.04 -52.33 -19.54
C HIS A 89 20.17 -51.11 -19.21
N GLY A 90 20.73 -50.10 -18.55
CA GLY A 90 20.03 -48.87 -18.17
C GLY A 90 19.44 -48.88 -16.76
N ARG A 91 19.80 -49.84 -15.89
CA ARG A 91 19.42 -49.80 -14.46
C ARG A 91 20.35 -48.87 -13.70
N LEU A 92 19.77 -47.95 -12.93
CA LEU A 92 20.54 -47.06 -12.07
C LEU A 92 21.12 -47.82 -10.88
N LEU A 93 22.33 -47.44 -10.48
CA LEU A 93 23.11 -48.04 -9.39
C LEU A 93 23.24 -47.06 -8.21
N GLY A 94 23.57 -47.60 -7.04
CA GLY A 94 23.84 -46.79 -5.84
C GLY A 94 22.59 -46.19 -5.19
N GLY A 95 21.44 -46.89 -5.25
CA GLY A 95 20.18 -46.46 -4.62
C GLY A 95 19.40 -45.40 -5.39
N ARG A 96 19.83 -45.07 -6.61
CA ARG A 96 19.14 -44.16 -7.52
C ARG A 96 17.94 -44.83 -8.17
N ASN A 97 16.86 -44.07 -8.31
CA ASN A 97 15.63 -44.51 -8.99
C ASN A 97 15.27 -43.50 -10.07
N TYR A 98 14.64 -43.96 -11.15
CA TYR A 98 14.08 -43.05 -12.15
C TYR A 98 12.82 -42.36 -11.61
N LEU A 99 12.55 -41.15 -12.11
CA LEU A 99 11.26 -40.45 -11.93
C LEU A 99 10.19 -40.88 -12.95
N VAL A 100 10.60 -41.67 -13.93
CA VAL A 100 9.76 -42.22 -14.99
C VAL A 100 9.64 -43.73 -14.82
N ASP A 101 8.48 -44.26 -15.18
CA ASP A 101 8.25 -45.70 -15.24
C ASP A 101 9.17 -46.32 -16.30
N THR A 102 9.76 -47.46 -15.98
CA THR A 102 10.61 -48.21 -16.92
C THR A 102 10.00 -49.57 -17.20
N PHE A 103 10.25 -50.12 -18.39
CA PHE A 103 9.74 -51.43 -18.77
C PHE A 103 10.77 -52.22 -19.59
N GLN A 104 10.61 -53.54 -19.63
CA GLN A 104 11.42 -54.44 -20.44
C GLN A 104 10.52 -55.25 -21.39
N LEU A 105 10.98 -55.40 -22.63
CA LEU A 105 10.30 -56.19 -23.67
C LEU A 105 11.01 -57.54 -23.81
N PRO A 106 10.45 -58.65 -23.28
CA PRO A 106 11.16 -59.93 -23.18
C PRO A 106 11.61 -60.50 -24.53
N GLU A 107 10.86 -60.21 -25.60
CA GLU A 107 11.13 -60.72 -26.94
C GLU A 107 12.21 -59.92 -27.69
N LYS A 108 12.68 -58.79 -27.14
CA LYS A 108 13.59 -57.86 -27.83
C LYS A 108 14.99 -57.87 -27.25
N THR A 109 15.17 -57.34 -26.04
CA THR A 109 16.47 -57.23 -25.36
C THR A 109 16.28 -57.25 -23.84
N HIS A 110 17.39 -57.27 -23.09
CA HIS A 110 17.37 -57.10 -21.63
C HIS A 110 17.41 -55.62 -21.19
N ASN A 111 17.33 -54.69 -22.13
CA ASN A 111 17.47 -53.26 -21.85
C ASN A 111 16.17 -52.69 -21.27
N PHE A 112 16.32 -51.69 -20.41
CA PHE A 112 15.21 -50.94 -19.86
C PHE A 112 14.81 -49.84 -20.84
N TYR A 113 13.52 -49.68 -21.05
CA TYR A 113 12.93 -48.68 -21.93
C TYR A 113 12.05 -47.72 -21.15
N VAL A 114 11.88 -46.52 -21.71
CA VAL A 114 11.01 -45.45 -21.19
C VAL A 114 10.19 -44.88 -22.33
N LEU A 115 8.92 -44.56 -22.07
CA LEU A 115 8.06 -43.84 -23.01
C LEU A 115 8.48 -42.38 -23.14
N VAL A 116 8.52 -41.87 -24.36
CA VAL A 116 8.87 -40.47 -24.63
C VAL A 116 7.88 -39.50 -23.98
N ASP A 117 6.59 -39.85 -23.96
CA ASP A 117 5.54 -39.03 -23.34
C ASP A 117 5.74 -38.87 -21.82
N ASP A 118 6.30 -39.87 -21.14
CA ASP A 118 6.58 -39.77 -19.70
C ASP A 118 7.85 -38.95 -19.42
N LEU A 119 8.85 -39.02 -20.31
CA LEU A 119 10.02 -38.13 -20.24
C LEU A 119 9.61 -36.66 -20.40
N ILE A 120 8.72 -36.36 -21.36
CA ILE A 120 8.20 -35.00 -21.58
C ILE A 120 7.53 -34.46 -20.33
N LYS A 121 6.70 -35.28 -19.65
CA LYS A 121 6.03 -34.88 -18.41
C LYS A 121 7.02 -34.55 -17.30
N VAL A 122 8.02 -35.42 -17.07
CA VAL A 122 9.01 -35.23 -15.98
C VAL A 122 9.94 -34.04 -16.27
N LEU A 123 10.30 -33.82 -17.53
CA LEU A 123 11.15 -32.69 -17.93
C LEU A 123 10.38 -31.38 -18.09
N HIS A 124 9.05 -31.41 -17.97
CA HIS A 124 8.14 -30.27 -18.22
C HIS A 124 8.35 -29.61 -19.60
N PHE A 125 8.69 -30.42 -20.60
CA PHE A 125 8.89 -29.94 -21.97
C PHE A 125 7.56 -29.48 -22.58
N GLN A 126 7.56 -28.31 -23.21
CA GLN A 126 6.38 -27.75 -23.87
C GLN A 126 6.45 -28.11 -25.36
N GLY A 127 5.79 -29.20 -25.76
CA GLY A 127 5.76 -29.65 -27.15
C GLY A 127 5.28 -31.10 -27.31
N SER A 128 5.19 -31.55 -28.55
CA SER A 128 4.83 -32.92 -28.90
C SER A 128 6.01 -33.90 -28.80
N GLY A 129 5.71 -35.21 -28.78
CA GLY A 129 6.72 -36.27 -28.82
C GLY A 129 7.71 -36.13 -29.99
N SER A 130 7.23 -35.72 -31.16
CA SER A 130 8.06 -35.52 -32.34
C SER A 130 9.00 -34.32 -32.18
N GLU A 131 8.50 -33.18 -31.71
CA GLU A 131 9.33 -31.99 -31.45
C GLU A 131 10.42 -32.26 -30.41
N PHE A 132 10.08 -33.05 -29.37
CA PHE A 132 11.04 -33.48 -28.36
C PHE A 132 12.16 -34.32 -28.96
N LEU A 133 11.83 -35.28 -29.84
CA LEU A 133 12.82 -36.15 -30.50
C LEU A 133 13.66 -35.40 -31.55
N GLU A 134 13.08 -34.42 -32.25
CA GLU A 134 13.82 -33.56 -33.17
C GLU A 134 14.87 -32.71 -32.44
N LEU A 135 14.49 -32.15 -31.28
CA LEU A 135 15.40 -31.39 -30.43
C LEU A 135 16.47 -32.31 -29.80
N HIS A 136 16.06 -33.50 -29.36
CA HIS A 136 16.91 -34.49 -28.70
C HIS A 136 17.31 -35.63 -29.66
N ASN A 137 17.77 -35.25 -30.85
CA ASN A 137 18.10 -36.15 -31.95
C ASN A 137 19.27 -37.14 -31.69
N GLN A 138 19.82 -37.16 -30.48
CA GLN A 138 20.80 -38.14 -30.00
C GLN A 138 20.11 -39.38 -29.40
N LEU A 139 18.80 -39.32 -29.17
CA LEU A 139 17.96 -40.47 -28.85
C LEU A 139 17.59 -41.19 -30.15
N TYR A 140 17.57 -42.52 -30.11
CA TYR A 140 17.04 -43.32 -31.20
C TYR A 140 15.60 -43.72 -30.85
N PRO A 141 14.58 -43.15 -31.52
CA PRO A 141 13.20 -43.49 -31.25
C PRO A 141 12.87 -44.88 -31.80
N LEU A 142 12.18 -45.68 -31.00
CA LEU A 142 11.65 -46.97 -31.37
C LEU A 142 10.13 -46.91 -31.41
N GLU A 143 9.55 -47.56 -32.41
CA GLU A 143 8.11 -47.70 -32.56
C GLU A 143 7.64 -49.04 -31.94
N LEU A 144 6.45 -49.01 -31.33
CA LEU A 144 5.83 -50.20 -30.77
C LEU A 144 5.16 -51.03 -31.87
N THR A 145 5.46 -52.32 -31.90
CA THR A 145 4.65 -53.28 -32.65
C THR A 145 3.25 -53.42 -32.04
N ASP A 146 2.27 -53.88 -32.81
CA ASP A 146 0.88 -54.01 -32.33
C ASP A 146 0.76 -54.92 -31.10
N ASN A 147 1.59 -55.96 -31.01
CA ASN A 147 1.62 -56.89 -29.87
C ASN A 147 2.23 -56.26 -28.61
N GLU A 148 3.33 -55.52 -28.75
CA GLU A 148 3.97 -54.79 -27.64
C GLU A 148 3.02 -53.71 -27.10
N ARG A 149 2.33 -53.01 -28.00
CA ARG A 149 1.34 -51.99 -27.65
C ARG A 149 0.20 -52.55 -26.82
N ALA A 150 -0.43 -53.63 -27.29
CA ALA A 150 -1.50 -54.29 -26.54
C ALA A 150 -1.04 -54.73 -25.15
N SER A 151 0.21 -55.22 -25.05
CA SER A 151 0.80 -55.62 -23.78
C SER A 151 1.06 -54.44 -22.82
N LEU A 152 1.47 -53.29 -23.35
CA LEU A 152 1.67 -52.06 -22.56
C LEU A 152 0.36 -51.40 -22.11
N VAL A 153 -0.70 -51.52 -22.91
CA VAL A 153 -2.05 -51.07 -22.55
C VAL A 153 -2.62 -51.97 -21.45
N ASP A 154 -2.52 -53.30 -21.58
CA ASP A 154 -2.96 -54.26 -20.56
C ASP A 154 -2.24 -54.04 -19.22
N ALA A 155 -0.95 -53.73 -19.27
CA ALA A 155 -0.16 -53.42 -18.09
C ALA A 155 -0.36 -51.98 -17.54
N GLY A 156 -1.20 -51.17 -18.20
CA GLY A 156 -1.62 -49.84 -17.77
C GLY A 156 -0.55 -48.76 -17.85
N LEU A 157 0.42 -48.89 -18.78
CA LEU A 157 1.44 -47.88 -19.05
C LEU A 157 1.05 -46.98 -20.23
N ALA A 158 0.47 -47.55 -21.28
CA ALA A 158 -0.10 -46.81 -22.41
C ALA A 158 -1.61 -46.57 -22.19
N LYS A 159 -2.10 -45.36 -22.53
CA LYS A 159 -3.49 -44.93 -22.25
C LYS A 159 -4.50 -45.27 -23.35
N ASP A 160 -4.05 -45.39 -24.59
CA ASP A 160 -4.90 -45.57 -25.77
C ASP A 160 -4.23 -46.56 -26.73
N GLU A 161 -5.03 -47.45 -27.33
CA GLU A 161 -4.57 -48.36 -28.38
C GLU A 161 -4.28 -47.62 -29.69
N GLN A 162 -4.93 -46.48 -29.93
CA GLN A 162 -4.77 -45.70 -31.16
C GLN A 162 -3.50 -44.83 -31.18
N GLN A 163 -2.99 -44.44 -30.01
CA GLN A 163 -1.77 -43.66 -29.90
C GLN A 163 -0.55 -44.61 -29.92
N SER A 164 0.39 -44.38 -30.83
CA SER A 164 1.68 -45.10 -30.91
C SER A 164 2.79 -44.23 -30.30
N PRO A 165 2.96 -44.21 -28.97
CA PRO A 165 4.04 -43.45 -28.38
C PRO A 165 5.39 -44.07 -28.76
N ASN A 166 6.35 -43.22 -29.10
CA ASN A 166 7.73 -43.66 -29.25
C ASN A 166 8.33 -43.98 -27.87
N TYR A 167 9.24 -44.94 -27.85
CA TYR A 167 10.04 -45.25 -26.67
C TYR A 167 11.52 -45.25 -27.00
N VAL A 168 12.33 -45.10 -25.95
CA VAL A 168 13.79 -45.01 -26.04
C VAL A 168 14.41 -45.83 -24.91
N THR A 169 15.69 -46.19 -25.04
CA THR A 169 16.40 -46.88 -23.96
C THR A 169 16.56 -45.94 -22.75
N ALA A 170 16.34 -46.46 -21.55
CA ALA A 170 16.53 -45.74 -20.29
C ALA A 170 17.98 -45.25 -20.15
N LEU A 171 18.94 -46.04 -20.63
CA LEU A 171 20.36 -45.68 -20.66
C LEU A 171 20.61 -44.42 -21.49
N SER A 172 20.08 -44.35 -22.72
CA SER A 172 20.25 -43.16 -23.57
C SER A 172 19.57 -41.92 -22.96
N SER A 173 18.40 -42.08 -22.35
CA SER A 173 17.72 -41.01 -21.61
C SER A 173 18.56 -40.52 -20.42
N TYR A 174 19.18 -41.42 -19.65
CA TYR A 174 20.02 -41.06 -18.51
C TYR A 174 21.31 -40.36 -18.95
N ILE A 175 21.96 -40.83 -20.02
CA ILE A 175 23.14 -40.17 -20.58
C ILE A 175 22.83 -38.74 -21.03
N LEU A 176 21.64 -38.51 -21.58
CA LEU A 176 21.25 -37.21 -22.12
C LEU A 176 20.74 -36.23 -21.04
N PHE A 177 19.89 -36.69 -20.12
CA PHE A 177 19.21 -35.82 -19.15
C PHE A 177 19.79 -35.88 -17.74
N GLY A 178 20.54 -36.93 -17.41
CA GLY A 178 21.24 -37.08 -16.14
C GLY A 178 20.31 -36.94 -14.94
N ALA A 179 20.66 -36.00 -14.04
CA ALA A 179 19.94 -35.76 -12.80
C ALA A 179 18.46 -35.38 -13.01
N ALA A 180 18.07 -34.86 -14.18
CA ALA A 180 16.72 -34.39 -14.44
C ALA A 180 15.67 -35.51 -14.54
N ILE A 181 16.08 -36.77 -14.71
CA ILE A 181 15.18 -37.93 -14.74
C ILE A 181 15.39 -38.88 -13.55
N VAL A 182 16.28 -38.52 -12.62
CA VAL A 182 16.58 -39.29 -11.41
C VAL A 182 15.83 -38.71 -10.22
N ALA A 183 15.22 -39.58 -9.41
CA ALA A 183 14.53 -39.17 -8.20
C ALA A 183 15.51 -38.49 -7.24
N SER A 184 15.13 -37.30 -6.78
CA SER A 184 15.97 -36.43 -5.94
C SER A 184 17.35 -36.12 -6.55
N GLY A 185 17.44 -36.06 -7.90
CA GLY A 185 18.70 -35.84 -8.60
C GLY A 185 19.40 -34.53 -8.22
N CYS A 186 20.71 -34.60 -8.01
CA CYS A 186 21.58 -33.46 -7.75
C CYS A 186 22.48 -33.19 -8.97
N ARG A 187 22.64 -31.92 -9.35
CA ARG A 187 23.55 -31.54 -10.45
C ARG A 187 24.96 -32.05 -10.18
N ILE A 188 25.64 -32.50 -11.23
CA ILE A 188 26.96 -33.13 -11.20
C ILE A 188 26.94 -34.52 -10.57
N ILE A 189 26.43 -34.67 -9.35
CA ILE A 189 26.49 -35.96 -8.62
C ILE A 189 25.66 -37.03 -9.30
N ASP A 190 24.48 -36.70 -9.81
CA ASP A 190 23.58 -37.68 -10.44
C ASP A 190 23.49 -37.54 -11.95
N ASP A 191 24.22 -36.59 -12.52
CA ASP A 191 24.41 -36.49 -13.98
C ASP A 191 25.43 -37.53 -14.47
N TYR A 192 25.24 -38.02 -15.70
CA TYR A 192 26.20 -38.92 -16.34
C TYR A 192 27.51 -38.19 -16.70
N TRP A 193 27.44 -36.92 -17.15
CA TRP A 193 28.58 -36.15 -17.65
C TRP A 193 29.18 -35.20 -16.60
N GLU A 194 29.84 -35.72 -15.57
CA GLU A 194 30.31 -34.87 -14.46
C GLU A 194 31.34 -33.82 -14.88
N GLN A 195 32.37 -34.23 -15.63
CA GLN A 195 33.49 -33.35 -15.98
C GLN A 195 33.02 -32.20 -16.86
N VAL A 196 32.17 -32.51 -17.85
CA VAL A 196 31.59 -31.53 -18.76
C VAL A 196 30.77 -30.47 -18.02
N LEU A 197 29.97 -30.87 -17.02
CA LEU A 197 29.18 -29.93 -16.22
C LEU A 197 30.06 -29.07 -15.31
N LYS A 198 31.12 -29.64 -14.72
CA LYS A 198 32.12 -28.90 -13.93
C LYS A 198 32.83 -27.84 -14.78
N GLU A 199 33.27 -28.20 -15.99
CA GLU A 199 33.90 -27.29 -16.95
C GLU A 199 32.96 -26.17 -17.41
N GLN A 200 31.65 -26.45 -17.50
CA GLN A 200 30.63 -25.46 -17.81
C GLN A 200 30.31 -24.53 -16.63
N GLY A 201 30.90 -24.73 -15.45
CA GLY A 201 30.68 -23.91 -14.26
C GLY A 201 29.37 -24.23 -13.52
N PHE A 202 28.82 -25.44 -13.68
CA PHE A 202 27.77 -25.91 -12.78
C PHE A 202 28.36 -26.26 -11.41
N THR A 203 27.49 -26.21 -10.40
CA THR A 203 27.77 -26.68 -9.04
C THR A 203 26.63 -27.57 -8.59
N MET A 204 26.85 -28.36 -7.53
CA MET A 204 25.83 -29.25 -6.97
C MET A 204 24.56 -28.54 -6.49
N HIS A 205 24.65 -27.24 -6.20
CA HIS A 205 23.53 -26.44 -5.68
C HIS A 205 22.60 -25.91 -6.78
N HIS A 206 23.02 -25.97 -8.05
CA HIS A 206 22.18 -25.50 -9.15
C HIS A 206 20.87 -26.28 -9.20
N ARG A 207 19.77 -25.55 -9.37
CA ARG A 207 18.43 -26.14 -9.49
C ARG A 207 18.38 -27.08 -10.70
N VAL A 208 17.80 -28.26 -10.51
CA VAL A 208 17.52 -29.24 -11.58
C VAL A 208 16.06 -29.12 -12.02
N PHE A 209 15.13 -29.14 -11.05
CA PHE A 209 13.70 -29.33 -11.26
C PHE A 209 12.91 -28.02 -11.16
N SER A 210 11.78 -27.96 -11.86
CA SER A 210 10.73 -26.96 -11.65
C SER A 210 9.91 -27.26 -10.40
N LEU A 211 9.31 -26.22 -9.81
CA LEU A 211 8.33 -26.35 -8.74
C LEU A 211 6.92 -26.46 -9.32
N SER A 212 6.09 -27.30 -8.71
CA SER A 212 4.64 -27.23 -8.88
C SER A 212 4.07 -25.98 -8.19
N ASP A 213 2.85 -25.58 -8.58
CA ASP A 213 2.17 -24.43 -7.97
C ASP A 213 1.96 -24.62 -6.45
N THR A 214 1.70 -25.85 -6.01
CA THR A 214 1.55 -26.20 -4.58
C THR A 214 2.86 -26.04 -3.83
N GLN A 215 3.98 -26.53 -4.38
CA GLN A 215 5.30 -26.33 -3.79
C GLN A 215 5.73 -24.87 -3.79
N LEU A 216 5.38 -24.10 -4.84
CA LEU A 216 5.66 -22.67 -4.88
C LEU A 216 4.88 -21.91 -3.81
N ALA A 217 3.60 -22.24 -3.59
CA ALA A 217 2.80 -21.67 -2.51
C ALA A 217 3.42 -21.97 -1.14
N LEU A 218 3.85 -23.22 -0.91
CA LEU A 218 4.52 -23.63 0.33
C LEU A 218 5.87 -22.92 0.51
N LEU A 219 6.67 -22.77 -0.55
CA LEU A 219 7.92 -22.02 -0.52
C LEU A 219 7.69 -20.56 -0.11
N ARG A 220 6.69 -19.90 -0.68
CA ARG A 220 6.32 -18.51 -0.33
C ARG A 220 5.83 -18.39 1.12
N GLN A 221 5.21 -19.43 1.67
CA GLN A 221 4.81 -19.48 3.07
C GLN A 221 6.02 -19.65 4.00
N LEU A 222 6.97 -20.52 3.64
CA LEU A 222 8.19 -20.76 4.42
C LEU A 222 9.18 -19.59 4.33
N LYS A 223 9.29 -18.97 3.16
CA LYS A 223 10.18 -17.84 2.88
C LYS A 223 9.42 -16.78 2.06
N PRO A 224 8.75 -15.82 2.74
CA PRO A 224 8.04 -14.76 2.04
C PRO A 224 9.01 -13.93 1.19
N PRO A 225 8.61 -13.59 -0.05
CA PRO A 225 9.45 -12.78 -0.92
C PRO A 225 9.71 -11.42 -0.25
N ARG A 226 10.96 -10.96 -0.29
CA ARG A 226 11.28 -9.61 0.18
C ARG A 226 10.73 -8.60 -0.83
N PRO A 227 10.12 -7.50 -0.37
CA PRO A 227 9.81 -6.40 -1.27
C PRO A 227 11.13 -5.89 -1.86
N GLU A 228 11.30 -6.03 -3.18
CA GLU A 228 12.45 -5.40 -3.83
C GLU A 228 12.33 -3.88 -3.67
N PRO A 229 13.42 -3.18 -3.33
CA PRO A 229 13.40 -1.73 -3.22
C PRO A 229 13.04 -1.17 -4.59
N GLN A 230 11.85 -0.58 -4.70
CA GLN A 230 11.46 0.19 -5.87
C GLN A 230 12.53 1.26 -6.09
N GLN A 231 13.29 1.14 -7.17
CA GLN A 231 14.17 2.22 -7.64
C GLN A 231 13.27 3.37 -8.08
N ARG A 232 12.94 4.27 -7.13
CA ARG A 232 12.22 5.50 -7.44
C ARG A 232 13.19 6.49 -8.05
N ASN A 233 13.27 6.48 -9.37
CA ASN A 233 13.68 7.65 -10.14
C ASN A 233 12.47 8.60 -10.21
N GLU A 234 12.13 9.25 -9.10
CA GLU A 234 11.17 10.37 -9.13
C GLU A 234 11.98 11.67 -9.17
N GLU A 235 11.89 12.40 -10.29
CA GLU A 235 12.32 13.80 -10.35
C GLU A 235 11.60 14.56 -9.23
N LEU A 236 12.37 15.20 -8.34
CA LEU A 236 11.84 15.95 -7.21
C LEU A 236 11.09 17.19 -7.71
N ASP A 237 9.76 17.09 -7.78
CA ASP A 237 8.87 18.19 -8.14
C ASP A 237 8.95 19.32 -7.10
N THR A 238 9.43 20.50 -7.51
CA THR A 238 9.57 21.70 -6.66
C THR A 238 8.23 22.35 -6.32
N ASN A 239 7.14 21.92 -6.96
CA ASN A 239 5.78 22.40 -6.71
C ASN A 239 5.27 22.11 -5.28
N TRP A 240 5.90 21.18 -4.55
CA TRP A 240 5.54 20.85 -3.17
C TRP A 240 5.64 22.02 -2.18
N LEU A 241 6.46 23.05 -2.46
CA LEU A 241 6.60 24.22 -1.59
C LEU A 241 5.42 25.19 -1.71
N GLN A 242 4.77 25.28 -2.87
CA GLN A 242 3.69 26.24 -3.18
C GLN A 242 2.29 25.70 -2.88
N LYS A 243 2.17 24.42 -2.52
CA LYS A 243 0.89 23.74 -2.27
C LYS A 243 0.15 24.20 -1.00
N TRP A 244 0.86 24.84 -0.08
CA TRP A 244 0.38 25.04 1.30
C TRP A 244 -0.26 26.40 1.52
N GLU A 245 -1.08 26.51 2.56
CA GLU A 245 -1.74 27.77 2.89
C GLU A 245 -0.73 28.84 3.33
N ASP A 246 -0.96 30.09 2.90
CA ASP A 246 -0.16 31.22 3.35
C ASP A 246 -0.35 31.46 4.86
N PRO A 247 0.73 31.71 5.63
CA PRO A 247 0.66 31.90 7.07
C PRO A 247 0.15 33.30 7.48
N TYR A 248 0.38 34.33 6.67
CA TYR A 248 0.15 35.74 7.01
C TYR A 248 -1.32 36.15 7.26
N PRO A 249 -2.34 35.53 6.67
CA PRO A 249 -3.74 35.79 7.06
C PRO A 249 -4.05 35.37 8.51
N THR A 250 -3.32 34.39 9.05
CA THR A 250 -3.54 33.85 10.40
C THR A 250 -2.58 34.46 11.43
N ILE A 251 -1.35 34.76 11.02
CA ILE A 251 -0.26 35.15 11.92
C ILE A 251 0.06 36.63 11.74
N GLN A 252 0.07 37.35 12.85
CA GLN A 252 0.45 38.75 12.92
C GLN A 252 1.88 38.86 13.43
N GLU A 253 2.81 39.18 12.54
CA GLU A 253 4.21 39.49 12.84
C GLU A 253 4.79 40.38 11.74
N GLN A 254 5.96 41.00 12.01
CA GLN A 254 6.71 41.67 10.95
C GLN A 254 7.29 40.61 9.97
N PRO A 255 6.85 40.59 8.70
CA PRO A 255 7.22 39.54 7.75
C PRO A 255 8.67 39.67 7.27
N ASN A 256 9.15 40.92 7.11
CA ASN A 256 10.52 41.16 6.66
C ASN A 256 11.52 40.84 7.79
N ALA A 257 12.39 39.86 7.54
CA ALA A 257 13.41 39.42 8.48
C ALA A 257 14.50 40.47 8.71
N GLU A 258 14.87 41.24 7.69
CA GLU A 258 15.90 42.29 7.80
C GLU A 258 15.46 43.39 8.74
N THR A 259 14.22 43.85 8.57
CA THR A 259 13.56 44.80 9.46
C THR A 259 13.59 44.35 10.92
N ARG A 260 13.36 43.05 11.18
CA ARG A 260 13.44 42.48 12.54
C ARG A 260 14.87 42.46 13.08
N ARG A 261 15.86 42.14 12.23
CA ARG A 261 17.28 42.12 12.62
C ARG A 261 17.80 43.54 12.92
N GLU A 262 17.42 44.51 12.11
CA GLU A 262 17.76 45.92 12.32
C GLU A 262 17.15 46.43 13.62
N TYR A 263 15.85 46.20 13.83
CA TYR A 263 15.19 46.52 15.10
C TYR A 263 15.93 45.90 16.30
N ALA A 264 16.31 44.62 16.22
CA ALA A 264 17.04 43.95 17.30
C ALA A 264 18.45 44.54 17.53
N ARG A 265 19.12 45.02 16.47
CA ARG A 265 20.44 45.65 16.54
C ARG A 265 20.38 47.02 17.20
N GLU A 266 19.44 47.86 16.81
CA GLU A 266 19.31 49.19 17.41
C GLU A 266 18.76 49.11 18.85
N HIS A 267 17.86 48.16 19.11
CA HIS A 267 17.39 47.88 20.46
C HIS A 267 18.53 47.40 21.39
N SER A 268 19.48 46.59 20.89
CA SER A 268 20.63 46.15 21.71
C SER A 268 21.61 47.28 22.03
N ARG A 269 21.62 48.35 21.21
CA ARG A 269 22.38 49.58 21.44
C ARG A 269 21.66 50.58 22.35
N GLY A 270 20.37 50.39 22.59
CA GLY A 270 19.54 51.28 23.42
C GLY A 270 19.04 52.53 22.68
N GLU A 271 19.05 52.52 21.34
CA GLU A 271 18.55 53.64 20.53
C GLU A 271 17.01 53.57 20.36
N HIS A 272 16.36 54.73 20.26
CA HIS A 272 14.91 54.81 20.05
C HIS A 272 14.57 54.66 18.56
N ILE A 273 13.80 53.62 18.24
CA ILE A 273 13.48 53.22 16.87
C ILE A 273 12.14 53.83 16.45
N THR A 274 12.08 54.44 15.26
CA THR A 274 10.83 54.97 14.66
C THR A 274 9.90 53.87 14.14
N MET A 275 10.47 52.70 13.87
CA MET A 275 9.80 51.54 13.30
C MET A 275 9.18 50.65 14.38
N ILE A 276 7.88 50.36 14.22
CA ILE A 276 7.12 49.54 15.15
C ILE A 276 7.21 48.07 14.72
N VAL A 277 7.82 47.23 15.56
CA VAL A 277 7.83 45.77 15.39
C VAL A 277 6.91 45.14 16.44
N PRO A 278 5.69 44.70 16.08
CA PRO A 278 4.77 44.09 17.04
C PRO A 278 5.22 42.68 17.44
N GLY A 279 4.80 42.26 18.64
CA GLY A 279 4.92 40.88 19.09
C GLY A 279 4.13 39.91 18.20
N GLN A 280 4.54 38.64 18.19
CA GLN A 280 3.95 37.60 17.34
C GLN A 280 2.63 37.09 17.96
N SER A 281 1.53 37.13 17.20
CA SER A 281 0.24 36.64 17.68
C SER A 281 -0.66 36.15 16.54
N ILE A 282 -1.86 35.66 16.86
CA ILE A 282 -2.88 35.32 15.85
C ILE A 282 -3.78 36.50 15.53
N SER A 283 -4.21 36.60 14.27
CA SER A 283 -5.11 37.65 13.81
C SER A 283 -6.53 37.54 14.41
N GLY A 284 -7.14 38.69 14.67
CA GLY A 284 -8.56 38.83 15.04
C GLY A 284 -8.80 39.18 16.50
N GLY A 285 -9.46 40.32 16.72
CA GLY A 285 -9.97 40.76 18.02
C GLY A 285 -11.29 40.10 18.41
N ILE A 286 -11.69 40.25 19.67
CA ILE A 286 -12.98 39.78 20.18
C ILE A 286 -13.70 40.97 20.81
N GLU A 287 -14.75 41.45 20.16
CA GLU A 287 -15.58 42.55 20.68
C GLU A 287 -16.90 41.99 21.21
N LEU A 288 -16.96 41.74 22.52
CA LEU A 288 -18.11 41.07 23.14
C LEU A 288 -19.33 42.00 23.26
N SER A 289 -19.13 43.23 23.73
CA SER A 289 -20.22 44.18 24.01
C SER A 289 -20.98 44.65 22.75
N LEU A 290 -20.31 44.65 21.60
CA LEU A 290 -20.93 45.03 20.32
C LEU A 290 -21.83 43.92 19.77
N ASN A 291 -21.44 42.65 19.99
CA ASN A 291 -22.08 41.49 19.39
C ASN A 291 -23.12 40.81 20.30
N TYR A 292 -22.91 40.85 21.62
CA TYR A 292 -23.81 40.24 22.61
C TYR A 292 -24.48 41.35 23.43
N LYS A 293 -25.74 41.64 23.10
CA LYS A 293 -26.58 42.62 23.79
C LYS A 293 -27.71 41.90 24.52
N LEU A 294 -28.02 42.37 25.72
CA LEU A 294 -29.14 41.86 26.52
C LEU A 294 -30.45 41.91 25.70
N PRO A 295 -31.15 40.76 25.53
CA PRO A 295 -32.45 40.75 24.89
C PRO A 295 -33.46 41.50 25.77
N LYS A 296 -34.29 42.35 25.14
CA LYS A 296 -35.31 43.13 25.85
C LYS A 296 -36.68 42.54 25.58
N TYR A 297 -37.23 41.83 26.57
CA TYR A 297 -38.56 41.23 26.53
C TYR A 297 -39.69 42.13 27.05
N HIS A 298 -39.37 43.40 27.31
CA HIS A 298 -40.28 44.40 27.83
C HIS A 298 -40.32 45.67 26.96
N TYR A 299 -41.42 46.42 27.05
CA TYR A 299 -41.46 47.80 26.57
C TYR A 299 -40.90 48.75 27.64
N LYS A 300 -40.59 50.00 27.24
CA LYS A 300 -39.87 50.97 28.08
C LYS A 300 -40.50 51.16 29.48
N ASN A 301 -41.83 51.11 29.58
CA ASN A 301 -42.56 51.40 30.81
C ASN A 301 -43.13 50.15 31.51
N SER A 302 -42.90 48.94 30.99
CA SER A 302 -43.57 47.72 31.49
C SER A 302 -43.18 47.40 32.94
N PHE A 303 -41.89 47.48 33.27
CA PHE A 303 -41.42 47.28 34.65
C PHE A 303 -41.86 48.40 35.59
N ALA A 304 -41.92 49.64 35.12
CA ALA A 304 -42.38 50.78 35.92
C ALA A 304 -43.87 50.65 36.26
N ASN A 305 -44.69 50.24 35.29
CA ASN A 305 -46.11 49.96 35.49
C ASN A 305 -46.32 48.78 36.46
N ALA A 306 -45.54 47.71 36.32
CA ALA A 306 -45.61 46.57 37.24
C ALA A 306 -45.24 46.94 38.69
N LEU A 307 -44.28 47.85 38.88
CA LEU A 307 -43.91 48.40 40.19
C LEU A 307 -45.00 49.32 40.76
N GLN A 308 -45.55 50.22 39.95
CA GLN A 308 -46.61 51.15 40.38
C GLN A 308 -47.89 50.42 40.83
N ASN A 309 -48.22 49.32 40.17
CA ASN A 309 -49.41 48.52 40.48
C ASN A 309 -49.13 47.37 41.47
N ASN A 310 -47.90 47.23 42.01
CA ASN A 310 -47.50 46.13 42.89
C ASN A 310 -47.79 44.72 42.33
N ILE A 311 -47.69 44.54 41.01
CA ILE A 311 -47.99 43.28 40.29
C ILE A 311 -46.72 42.53 39.83
N GLN A 312 -45.59 42.75 40.50
CA GLN A 312 -44.29 42.19 40.11
C GLN A 312 -44.20 40.65 40.22
N ASP A 313 -45.03 40.06 41.07
CA ASP A 313 -45.10 38.61 41.30
C ASP A 313 -46.41 38.00 40.80
N VAL A 314 -47.23 38.79 40.09
CA VAL A 314 -48.48 38.31 39.48
C VAL A 314 -48.20 37.85 38.04
N PRO A 315 -48.72 36.69 37.60
CA PRO A 315 -48.55 36.22 36.24
C PRO A 315 -49.02 37.22 35.19
N ILE A 316 -48.20 37.44 34.16
CA ILE A 316 -48.42 38.43 33.09
C ILE A 316 -49.74 38.20 32.34
N GLY A 317 -50.21 36.94 32.24
CA GLY A 317 -51.49 36.61 31.62
C GLY A 317 -52.72 37.15 32.36
N GLN A 318 -52.58 37.51 33.64
CA GLN A 318 -53.66 38.07 34.48
C GLN A 318 -53.60 39.60 34.57
N HIS A 319 -52.57 40.24 34.00
CA HIS A 319 -52.46 41.70 33.97
C HIS A 319 -53.58 42.27 33.09
N ARG A 320 -54.16 43.41 33.48
CA ARG A 320 -55.08 44.14 32.61
C ARG A 320 -54.31 44.56 31.35
N SER A 321 -54.95 44.45 30.18
CA SER A 321 -54.37 44.90 28.91
C SER A 321 -54.04 46.39 29.03
N VAL A 322 -52.76 46.71 29.24
CA VAL A 322 -52.30 48.10 29.17
C VAL A 322 -52.29 48.47 27.70
N GLU A 323 -53.04 49.52 27.33
CA GLU A 323 -52.89 50.18 26.04
C GLU A 323 -51.48 50.78 25.97
N THR A 324 -50.51 49.97 25.57
CA THR A 324 -49.20 50.49 25.20
C THR A 324 -49.36 51.15 23.84
N THR A 325 -49.29 52.48 23.80
CA THR A 325 -49.19 53.21 22.54
C THR A 325 -48.02 52.62 21.73
N PRO A 326 -48.27 52.12 20.51
CA PRO A 326 -47.17 51.67 19.66
C PRO A 326 -46.29 52.89 19.37
N ASN A 327 -44.98 52.74 19.57
CA ASN A 327 -44.03 53.76 19.16
C ASN A 327 -44.31 54.17 17.70
N ALA A 328 -44.51 55.47 17.47
CA ALA A 328 -44.56 56.06 16.15
C ALA A 328 -43.34 55.60 15.32
N PRO A 329 -43.48 55.43 13.99
CA PRO A 329 -42.38 55.01 13.13
C PRO A 329 -41.36 56.15 13.02
N VAL A 330 -40.24 56.04 13.72
CA VAL A 330 -39.06 56.87 13.46
C VAL A 330 -38.23 56.15 12.42
N GLY A 331 -38.30 56.59 11.16
CA GLY A 331 -37.42 56.12 10.10
C GLY A 331 -37.94 56.42 8.71
N ARG A 332 -37.59 57.60 8.18
CA ARG A 332 -37.65 57.92 6.75
C ARG A 332 -36.80 56.88 5.98
N PRO A 333 -37.29 56.24 4.90
CA PRO A 333 -36.47 55.28 4.17
C PRO A 333 -35.35 56.01 3.43
N SER A 334 -34.10 55.69 3.78
CA SER A 334 -32.95 56.10 2.97
C SER A 334 -32.81 55.10 1.81
N LYS A 335 -32.82 55.63 0.58
CA LYS A 335 -32.46 54.88 -0.62
C LYS A 335 -30.96 54.57 -0.54
N ARG A 336 -30.58 53.31 -0.33
CA ARG A 336 -29.32 52.73 -0.84
C ARG A 336 -29.56 51.28 -1.26
N THR A 337 -29.01 50.98 -2.42
CA THR A 337 -29.11 49.78 -3.26
C THR A 337 -28.31 48.59 -2.72
N ASP A 338 -28.86 47.41 -3.02
CA ASP A 338 -28.21 46.09 -3.15
C ASP A 338 -27.33 45.55 -2.02
N GLU A 339 -27.96 44.81 -1.11
CA GLU A 339 -27.38 43.58 -0.53
C GLU A 339 -28.51 42.55 -0.34
N GLN A 340 -28.37 41.37 -0.98
CA GLN A 340 -29.25 40.22 -0.77
C GLN A 340 -29.17 39.74 0.68
N LYS A 341 -30.20 40.05 1.47
CA LYS A 341 -30.41 39.50 2.81
C LYS A 341 -31.27 38.24 2.73
N ASP A 342 -30.64 37.09 2.63
CA ASP A 342 -31.24 35.84 3.06
C ASP A 342 -31.28 35.81 4.60
N HIS A 343 -32.42 36.22 5.16
CA HIS A 343 -33.08 35.62 6.32
C HIS A 343 -34.24 36.52 6.74
N VAL A 344 -35.42 36.16 6.25
CA VAL A 344 -36.71 36.64 6.76
C VAL A 344 -36.81 36.28 8.24
N SER A 345 -36.56 37.25 9.12
CA SER A 345 -37.08 37.24 10.48
C SER A 345 -38.21 38.25 10.53
N GLU A 346 -39.37 37.84 10.02
CA GLU A 346 -40.63 38.49 10.38
C GLU A 346 -40.71 38.45 11.90
N ARG A 347 -40.75 39.64 12.52
CA ARG A 347 -40.95 39.72 13.98
C ARG A 347 -42.38 39.30 14.25
N ASP A 348 -42.54 38.09 14.75
CA ASP A 348 -43.85 37.56 15.10
C ASP A 348 -44.42 38.30 16.32
N HIS A 349 -45.20 39.35 16.07
CA HIS A 349 -45.94 40.09 17.11
C HIS A 349 -46.96 39.20 17.86
N SER A 350 -47.20 37.98 17.38
CA SER A 350 -48.10 37.00 17.99
C SER A 350 -47.67 36.49 19.38
N LEU A 351 -46.43 36.78 19.81
CA LEU A 351 -45.91 36.45 21.14
C LEU A 351 -46.00 37.60 22.16
N ASN A 352 -46.56 38.75 21.77
CA ASN A 352 -46.67 39.90 22.67
C ASN A 352 -47.88 39.73 23.62
N ILE A 353 -47.67 40.00 24.92
CA ILE A 353 -48.69 39.77 25.97
C ILE A 353 -48.69 40.98 26.91
N ASN A 354 -49.81 41.69 27.02
CA ASN A 354 -50.08 42.71 28.06
C ASN A 354 -48.89 43.66 28.37
N GLY A 355 -48.27 44.24 27.34
CA GLY A 355 -47.11 45.12 27.51
C GLY A 355 -45.76 44.40 27.69
N TRP A 356 -45.63 43.16 27.28
CA TRP A 356 -44.38 42.39 27.18
C TRP A 356 -44.16 41.91 25.75
N LYS A 357 -42.91 41.94 25.27
CA LYS A 357 -42.55 41.66 23.86
C LYS A 357 -41.61 40.47 23.74
N PHE A 358 -42.08 39.34 23.28
CA PHE A 358 -41.26 38.10 23.18
C PHE A 358 -40.80 37.78 21.75
N GLU A 359 -40.80 38.78 20.86
CA GLU A 359 -40.51 38.67 19.42
C GLU A 359 -39.13 38.08 19.08
N ALA A 360 -38.17 38.14 20.01
CA ALA A 360 -36.82 37.61 19.80
C ALA A 360 -36.68 36.12 20.15
N ILE A 361 -37.76 35.44 20.57
CA ILE A 361 -37.75 34.01 20.89
C ILE A 361 -38.05 33.21 19.60
N PRO A 362 -37.19 32.23 19.23
CA PRO A 362 -37.34 31.49 17.98
C PRO A 362 -38.50 30.47 18.03
N LEU A 363 -39.36 30.48 17.03
CA LEU A 363 -40.47 29.52 16.88
C LEU A 363 -40.10 28.37 15.93
N ALA A 364 -40.51 27.15 16.29
CA ALA A 364 -40.30 25.97 15.47
C ALA A 364 -41.23 26.02 14.23
N PRO A 365 -40.71 25.74 13.01
CA PRO A 365 -41.55 25.59 11.83
C PRO A 365 -42.50 24.38 11.97
N PRO A 366 -43.68 24.39 11.30
CA PRO A 366 -44.62 23.29 11.38
C PRO A 366 -43.98 21.97 10.93
N ARG A 367 -44.07 20.92 11.76
CA ARG A 367 -43.58 19.54 11.49
C ARG A 367 -42.05 19.36 11.37
N SER A 368 -41.23 20.28 11.89
CA SER A 368 -39.77 20.07 11.98
C SER A 368 -39.20 20.63 13.28
N ASN A 369 -38.28 19.89 13.91
CA ASN A 369 -37.50 20.37 15.06
C ASN A 369 -36.04 20.59 14.65
N PRO A 370 -35.66 21.81 14.21
CA PRO A 370 -34.30 22.12 13.75
C PRO A 370 -33.26 22.20 14.88
N GLY A 371 -33.63 21.83 16.13
CA GLY A 371 -32.70 21.76 17.25
C GLY A 371 -32.50 23.11 17.92
N ARG A 372 -31.30 23.71 17.80
CA ARG A 372 -30.93 24.98 18.43
C ARG A 372 -30.56 26.03 17.40
N THR A 373 -30.91 27.28 17.69
CA THR A 373 -30.54 28.45 16.89
C THR A 373 -29.04 28.72 16.91
N SER A 374 -28.58 29.57 15.99
CA SER A 374 -27.21 30.09 15.97
C SER A 374 -26.81 30.82 17.26
N LYS A 375 -27.80 31.30 18.03
CA LYS A 375 -27.68 31.95 19.35
C LYS A 375 -27.81 30.98 20.53
N GLY A 376 -28.02 29.69 20.30
CA GLY A 376 -28.04 28.65 21.33
C GLY A 376 -29.40 28.29 21.91
N LEU A 377 -30.42 29.14 21.75
CA LEU A 377 -31.78 28.83 22.21
C LEU A 377 -32.42 27.73 21.35
N PRO A 378 -33.18 26.79 21.94
CA PRO A 378 -33.95 25.82 21.17
C PRO A 378 -35.11 26.51 20.44
N TYR A 379 -35.63 25.86 19.41
CA TYR A 379 -36.86 26.28 18.77
C TYR A 379 -38.07 25.86 19.62
N TYR A 380 -39.02 26.79 19.80
CA TYR A 380 -40.18 26.57 20.67
C TYR A 380 -41.47 26.35 19.87
N GLU A 381 -42.34 25.47 20.35
CA GLU A 381 -43.70 25.33 19.82
C GLU A 381 -44.58 26.51 20.28
N LYS A 382 -45.23 27.18 19.33
CA LYS A 382 -45.97 28.44 19.57
C LYS A 382 -47.02 28.32 20.67
N GLU A 383 -47.86 27.28 20.64
CA GLU A 383 -48.98 27.13 21.57
C GLU A 383 -48.51 26.87 23.01
N LYS A 384 -47.56 25.93 23.18
CA LYS A 384 -46.97 25.62 24.50
C LYS A 384 -46.18 26.81 25.06
N LEU A 385 -45.46 27.54 24.20
CA LEU A 385 -44.70 28.73 24.60
C LEU A 385 -45.63 29.83 25.13
N LEU A 386 -46.71 30.13 24.41
CA LEU A 386 -47.68 31.15 24.84
C LEU A 386 -48.30 30.81 26.21
N GLN A 387 -48.63 29.54 26.45
CA GLN A 387 -49.12 29.10 27.76
C GLN A 387 -48.07 29.31 28.87
N ARG A 388 -46.79 29.04 28.59
CA ARG A 388 -45.70 29.25 29.55
C ARG A 388 -45.43 30.72 29.82
N LEU A 389 -45.44 31.56 28.78
CA LEU A 389 -45.20 33.00 28.88
C LEU A 389 -46.28 33.71 29.70
N ARG A 390 -47.55 33.31 29.57
CA ARG A 390 -48.66 33.84 30.39
C ARG A 390 -48.50 33.57 31.88
N ARG A 391 -47.76 32.52 32.26
CA ARG A 391 -47.49 32.14 33.67
C ARG A 391 -46.29 32.85 34.28
N LEU A 392 -45.47 33.54 33.49
CA LEU A 392 -44.29 34.24 34.00
C LEU A 392 -44.68 35.50 34.78
N THR A 393 -43.91 35.83 35.81
CA THR A 393 -44.00 37.11 36.53
C THR A 393 -42.99 38.12 35.96
N PRO A 394 -43.22 39.43 36.13
CA PRO A 394 -42.24 40.47 35.77
C PRO A 394 -40.81 40.20 36.27
N ASN A 395 -40.64 39.77 37.53
CA ASN A 395 -39.32 39.43 38.09
C ASN A 395 -38.67 38.24 37.34
N GLN A 396 -39.45 37.21 37.00
CA GLN A 396 -38.98 36.08 36.20
C GLN A 396 -38.65 36.46 34.75
N VAL A 397 -39.31 37.48 34.17
CA VAL A 397 -38.93 37.98 32.84
C VAL A 397 -37.56 38.64 32.88
N ARG A 398 -37.23 39.40 33.94
CA ARG A 398 -35.90 39.96 34.11
C ARG A 398 -34.83 38.86 34.21
N GLU A 399 -35.11 37.81 34.98
CA GLU A 399 -34.24 36.63 35.07
C GLU A 399 -34.08 35.95 33.70
N LEU A 400 -35.17 35.81 32.94
CA LEU A 400 -35.17 35.22 31.60
C LEU A 400 -34.27 35.99 30.62
N GLU A 401 -34.26 37.33 30.69
CA GLU A 401 -33.37 38.17 29.87
C GLU A 401 -31.89 37.84 30.12
N TYR A 402 -31.49 37.70 31.39
CA TYR A 402 -30.13 37.33 31.77
C TYR A 402 -29.77 35.89 31.39
N LEU A 403 -30.70 34.94 31.56
CA LEU A 403 -30.46 33.54 31.19
C LEU A 403 -30.27 33.39 29.68
N HIS A 404 -31.08 34.08 28.87
CA HIS A 404 -30.96 34.06 27.42
C HIS A 404 -29.68 34.76 26.93
N ASP A 405 -29.28 35.86 27.56
CA ASP A 405 -27.99 36.51 27.28
C ASP A 405 -26.80 35.58 27.61
N SER A 406 -26.84 34.91 28.76
CA SER A 406 -25.82 33.94 29.15
C SER A 406 -25.70 32.79 28.15
N VAL A 407 -26.83 32.23 27.69
CA VAL A 407 -26.83 31.19 26.64
C VAL A 407 -26.25 31.73 25.33
N HIS A 408 -26.61 32.95 24.94
CA HIS A 408 -26.13 33.57 23.72
C HIS A 408 -24.62 33.82 23.75
N LEU A 409 -24.12 34.37 24.85
CA LEU A 409 -22.70 34.61 25.07
C LEU A 409 -21.92 33.31 25.11
N ASN A 410 -22.37 32.30 25.87
CA ASN A 410 -21.67 31.02 26.00
C ASN A 410 -21.57 30.28 24.66
N THR A 411 -22.65 30.26 23.87
CA THR A 411 -22.62 29.63 22.54
C THR A 411 -21.73 30.40 21.56
N GLY A 412 -21.74 31.73 21.62
CA GLY A 412 -20.84 32.59 20.89
C GLY A 412 -19.36 32.35 21.21
N LEU A 413 -19.02 32.37 22.51
CA LEU A 413 -17.68 32.07 23.01
C LEU A 413 -17.22 30.66 22.64
N GLY A 414 -18.13 29.68 22.62
CA GLY A 414 -17.84 28.32 22.16
C GLY A 414 -17.37 28.28 20.70
N LYS A 415 -18.10 28.97 19.80
CA LYS A 415 -17.72 29.10 18.38
C LYS A 415 -16.40 29.84 18.20
N ILE A 416 -16.22 30.97 18.89
CA ILE A 416 -14.97 31.75 18.85
C ILE A 416 -13.80 30.91 19.33
N ARG A 417 -13.97 30.14 20.41
CA ARG A 417 -12.93 29.24 20.94
C ARG A 417 -12.52 28.19 19.92
N GLN A 418 -13.48 27.56 19.23
CA GLN A 418 -13.18 26.57 18.20
C GLN A 418 -12.35 27.18 17.05
N ASN A 419 -12.75 28.35 16.55
CA ASN A 419 -12.03 29.05 15.49
C ASN A 419 -10.63 29.49 15.94
N ARG A 420 -10.50 30.05 17.15
CA ARG A 420 -9.19 30.44 17.69
C ARG A 420 -8.28 29.25 17.95
N ARG A 421 -8.83 28.12 18.40
CA ARG A 421 -8.05 26.87 18.56
C ARG A 421 -7.44 26.45 17.23
N LEU A 422 -8.21 26.49 16.14
CA LEU A 422 -7.71 26.18 14.80
C LEU A 422 -6.59 27.15 14.38
N LYS A 423 -6.79 28.46 14.57
CA LYS A 423 -5.75 29.47 14.29
C LYS A 423 -4.47 29.24 15.09
N TRP A 424 -4.59 28.90 16.38
CA TRP A 424 -3.43 28.57 17.23
C TRP A 424 -2.71 27.30 16.77
N SER A 425 -3.44 26.27 16.34
CA SER A 425 -2.82 25.08 15.75
C SER A 425 -2.01 25.44 14.50
N LYS A 426 -2.56 26.26 13.60
CA LYS A 426 -1.85 26.75 12.41
C LYS A 426 -0.62 27.60 12.76
N TYR A 427 -0.75 28.47 13.77
CA TYR A 427 0.37 29.26 14.30
C TYR A 427 1.53 28.36 14.76
N TRP A 428 1.23 27.31 15.54
CA TRP A 428 2.26 26.40 16.04
C TRP A 428 2.87 25.53 14.94
N GLN A 429 2.10 25.13 13.93
CA GLN A 429 2.64 24.45 12.75
C GLN A 429 3.69 25.31 12.06
N TYR A 430 3.35 26.57 11.76
CA TYR A 430 4.26 27.53 11.14
C TYR A 430 5.52 27.76 12.00
N LYS A 431 5.36 27.97 13.31
CA LYS A 431 6.50 28.22 14.22
C LYS A 431 7.40 27.00 14.41
N ALA A 432 6.89 25.79 14.23
CA ALA A 432 7.68 24.57 14.23
C ALA A 432 8.42 24.34 12.89
N GLY A 433 8.18 25.16 11.86
CA GLY A 433 8.74 24.97 10.52
C GLY A 433 8.01 23.93 9.67
N ALA A 434 6.80 23.52 10.09
CA ALA A 434 5.93 22.67 9.29
C ALA A 434 5.02 23.54 8.40
N PRO A 435 4.63 23.05 7.21
CA PRO A 435 3.67 23.75 6.39
C PRO A 435 2.31 23.86 7.09
N VAL A 436 1.64 24.99 6.88
CA VAL A 436 0.33 25.27 7.48
C VAL A 436 -0.73 24.36 6.84
N GLY A 437 -1.52 23.69 7.68
CA GLY A 437 -2.62 22.84 7.22
C GLY A 437 -2.25 21.37 6.98
N ILE A 438 -1.04 20.94 7.35
CA ILE A 438 -0.63 19.54 7.25
C ILE A 438 -1.55 18.60 8.05
N THR A 439 -1.93 17.47 7.43
CA THR A 439 -2.74 16.41 8.04
C THR A 439 -1.90 15.19 8.42
N ALA A 440 -2.46 14.28 9.22
CA ALA A 440 -1.77 13.09 9.71
C ALA A 440 -1.28 12.17 8.57
N ASP A 441 -2.07 12.04 7.50
CA ASP A 441 -1.75 11.18 6.35
C ASP A 441 -0.58 11.71 5.52
N GLN A 442 -0.35 13.03 5.57
CA GLN A 442 0.68 13.72 4.78
C GLN A 442 2.05 13.78 5.47
N VAL A 443 2.20 13.21 6.67
CA VAL A 443 3.46 13.23 7.43
C VAL A 443 4.59 12.51 6.68
N LYS A 444 4.26 11.43 5.95
CA LYS A 444 5.23 10.70 5.15
C LYS A 444 5.72 11.55 3.97
N ASP A 445 4.80 12.22 3.28
CA ASP A 445 5.12 13.12 2.16
C ASP A 445 5.94 14.33 2.63
N PHE A 446 5.63 14.88 3.80
CA PHE A 446 6.43 15.94 4.41
C PHE A 446 7.89 15.49 4.60
N ARG A 447 8.09 14.27 5.10
CA ARG A 447 9.43 13.72 5.30
C ARG A 447 10.17 13.43 4.00
N GLU A 448 9.52 12.76 3.07
CA GLU A 448 10.16 12.22 1.86
C GLU A 448 10.26 13.25 0.73
N LYS A 449 9.38 14.26 0.68
CA LYS A 449 9.28 15.21 -0.44
C LYS A 449 9.53 16.66 -0.03
N TYR A 450 8.86 17.13 1.02
CA TYR A 450 8.96 18.54 1.43
C TYR A 450 10.34 18.89 2.00
N LEU A 451 10.89 18.08 2.92
CA LEU A 451 12.20 18.36 3.52
C LEU A 451 13.35 18.36 2.49
N PRO A 452 13.44 17.39 1.55
CA PRO A 452 14.44 17.46 0.48
C PRO A 452 14.24 18.64 -0.47
N ALA A 453 12.99 18.97 -0.84
CA ALA A 453 12.70 20.14 -1.68
C ALA A 453 13.15 21.44 -0.99
N LEU A 454 12.98 21.56 0.33
CA LEU A 454 13.44 22.70 1.11
C LEU A 454 14.96 22.85 1.13
N LEU A 455 15.72 21.75 1.15
CA LEU A 455 17.19 21.78 1.08
C LEU A 455 17.69 22.16 -0.30
N ASN A 456 16.99 21.71 -1.35
CA ASN A 456 17.37 21.97 -2.74
C ASN A 456 16.94 23.36 -3.24
N GLN A 457 16.06 24.06 -2.52
CA GLN A 457 15.65 25.42 -2.85
C GLN A 457 16.86 26.37 -2.81
N VAL A 458 17.11 27.05 -3.93
CA VAL A 458 18.12 28.10 -4.08
C VAL A 458 17.40 29.44 -4.09
N ASP A 459 17.74 30.32 -3.15
CA ASP A 459 17.20 31.67 -3.10
C ASP A 459 18.17 32.60 -3.85
N THR A 460 17.65 33.35 -4.83
CA THR A 460 18.45 34.21 -5.72
C THR A 460 18.02 35.66 -5.53
N GLU A 461 18.95 36.52 -5.11
CA GLU A 461 18.74 37.96 -4.97
C GLU A 461 19.56 38.68 -6.04
N ILE A 462 18.92 39.60 -6.78
CA ILE A 462 19.59 40.43 -7.79
C ILE A 462 19.78 41.81 -7.17
N ILE A 463 21.04 42.18 -6.95
CA ILE A 463 21.44 43.48 -6.42
C ILE A 463 22.14 44.25 -7.54
N TYR A 464 21.62 45.42 -7.87
CA TYR A 464 22.25 46.30 -8.86
C TYR A 464 23.44 47.00 -8.23
N ASP A 465 24.63 46.83 -8.82
CA ASP A 465 25.85 47.51 -8.40
C ASP A 465 26.06 48.79 -9.23
N GLU A 466 25.80 49.94 -8.60
CA GLU A 466 25.91 51.27 -9.21
C GLU A 466 27.35 51.63 -9.61
N GLU A 467 28.38 51.08 -8.94
CA GLU A 467 29.78 51.37 -9.28
C GLU A 467 30.24 50.63 -10.54
N ARG A 468 29.68 49.44 -10.78
CA ARG A 468 30.06 48.55 -11.89
C ARG A 468 29.05 48.54 -13.04
N ASN A 469 27.87 49.16 -12.87
CA ASN A 469 26.78 49.18 -13.83
C ASN A 469 26.32 47.75 -14.24
N LEU A 470 26.32 46.81 -13.30
CA LEU A 470 26.00 45.40 -13.54
C LEU A 470 25.06 44.84 -12.46
N ASP A 471 24.19 43.93 -12.88
CA ASP A 471 23.37 43.13 -11.97
C ASP A 471 24.22 42.02 -11.35
N ILE A 472 24.41 42.06 -10.03
CA ILE A 472 25.08 40.99 -9.29
C ILE A 472 24.00 40.02 -8.77
N ILE A 473 24.11 38.77 -9.20
CA ILE A 473 23.21 37.70 -8.78
C ILE A 473 23.83 36.97 -7.59
N HIS A 474 23.23 37.11 -6.41
CA HIS A 474 23.61 36.37 -5.21
C HIS A 474 22.75 35.11 -5.09
N SER A 475 23.36 33.92 -5.22
CA SER A 475 22.69 32.65 -4.98
C SER A 475 23.03 32.10 -3.60
N THR A 476 21.99 31.83 -2.80
CA THR A 476 22.13 31.24 -1.46
C THR A 476 21.74 29.76 -1.48
N HIS A 477 22.70 28.89 -1.14
CA HIS A 477 22.48 27.44 -1.03
C HIS A 477 22.33 27.01 0.43
N ARG A 478 21.44 26.05 0.67
CA ARG A 478 21.17 25.52 2.01
C ARG A 478 22.00 24.26 2.27
N ARG A 479 22.57 24.15 3.47
CA ARG A 479 23.24 22.93 3.94
C ARG A 479 22.59 22.48 5.26
N PRO A 480 22.21 21.19 5.39
CA PRO A 480 21.56 20.70 6.60
C PRO A 480 22.55 20.70 7.78
N ASN A 481 22.05 21.04 8.97
CA ASN A 481 22.79 20.94 10.22
C ASN A 481 22.49 19.61 10.93
N ALA A 482 23.15 19.35 12.07
CA ALA A 482 22.96 18.14 12.87
C ALA A 482 21.54 17.98 13.46
N ASN A 483 20.78 19.07 13.53
CA ASN A 483 19.39 19.10 14.01
C ASN A 483 18.38 18.91 12.87
N PHE A 484 18.84 18.68 11.64
CA PHE A 484 18.00 18.39 10.50
C PHE A 484 17.65 16.90 10.47
N PHE A 485 16.40 16.57 10.12
CA PHE A 485 15.91 15.20 10.07
C PHE A 485 16.77 14.32 9.14
N GLY A 486 17.33 13.23 9.66
CA GLY A 486 18.18 12.31 8.90
C GLY A 486 19.67 12.70 8.83
N HIS A 487 20.06 13.85 9.37
CA HIS A 487 21.44 14.34 9.39
C HIS A 487 22.05 14.40 10.79
N SER A 488 21.61 13.51 11.70
CA SER A 488 22.20 13.44 13.04
C SER A 488 23.68 13.09 12.97
N ASN A 489 24.47 13.65 13.89
CA ASN A 489 25.88 13.27 14.05
C ASN A 489 26.05 11.81 14.53
N ILE A 490 24.98 11.22 15.07
CA ILE A 490 24.98 9.86 15.60
C ILE A 490 24.36 8.93 14.56
N ASN A 491 25.17 8.00 14.04
CA ASN A 491 24.71 6.93 13.18
C ASN A 491 24.57 5.64 14.01
N GLY A 492 23.54 4.84 13.71
CA GLY A 492 23.31 3.59 14.42
C GLY A 492 24.44 2.57 14.18
N PHE A 493 24.97 1.99 15.26
CA PHE A 493 25.87 0.85 15.17
C PHE A 493 25.06 -0.42 14.89
N LYS A 494 25.27 -1.04 13.72
CA LYS A 494 24.57 -2.28 13.37
C LYS A 494 25.19 -3.44 14.17
N PRO A 495 24.39 -4.34 14.74
CA PRO A 495 24.91 -5.51 15.41
C PRO A 495 25.56 -6.48 14.41
N PRO A 496 26.51 -7.33 14.85
CA PRO A 496 27.30 -8.20 13.96
C PRO A 496 26.46 -9.22 13.19
N TYR A 497 25.29 -9.60 13.70
CA TYR A 497 24.37 -10.53 13.03
C TYR A 497 23.51 -9.87 11.93
N LYS A 498 23.56 -8.54 11.80
CA LYS A 498 22.85 -7.83 10.74
C LYS A 498 23.79 -7.67 9.55
N GLU A 499 23.69 -8.60 8.60
CA GLU A 499 24.46 -8.58 7.35
C GLU A 499 24.31 -7.23 6.63
N ASP A 500 25.44 -6.66 6.23
CA ASP A 500 25.45 -5.39 5.49
C ASP A 500 25.00 -5.65 4.04
N PRO A 501 24.16 -4.77 3.44
CA PRO A 501 23.71 -4.94 2.06
C PRO A 501 24.84 -4.97 1.03
N LYS A 502 26.04 -4.48 1.39
CA LYS A 502 27.24 -4.46 0.55
C LYS A 502 27.90 -5.83 0.39
N TYR A 503 27.64 -6.76 1.31
CA TYR A 503 28.17 -8.13 1.28
C TYR A 503 27.11 -9.16 0.86
N LYS A 504 26.06 -8.69 0.17
CA LYS A 504 24.97 -9.52 -0.35
C LYS A 504 24.96 -9.55 -1.85
#